data_AF-A0A1B6MH06-F1
#
_entry.id   AF-A0A1B6MH06-F1
#
_cell.length_a   1.000
_cell.length_b   1.000
_cell.length_c   1.000
_cell.angle_alpha   90.00
_cell.angle_beta   90.00
_cell.angle_gamma   90.00
#
_symmetry.space_group_name_H-M   'P 1'
#
loop_
_entity.id
_entity.type
_entity.pdbx_description
1 polymer ?
#
loop_
_entity_poly.entity_id
_entity_poly.type
_entity_poly.pdbx_seq_one_letter_code
_entity_poly.pdbx_strand_id
1 'polypeptide(L)'
;GISQCIKRYVKANNKYLKDFDQSKPENFLLYVDANNLYGWALSQNLPYNEIKWMDPKTYTTEEWKETILELTGDEDYGYILEVDLEYPTNLHENHKDLPLA
;
A
#
# COMPACT_ATOMS: atom_id res chain seq x y z
N GLY A 1 5.74 -5.43 10.45
CA GLY A 1 5.52 -3.98 10.29
C GLY A 1 6.54 -3.45 9.31
N ILE A 2 6.12 -2.58 8.40
CA ILE A 2 7.03 -1.89 7.48
C ILE A 2 7.62 -0.70 8.24
N SER A 3 8.95 -0.63 8.36
CA SER A 3 9.63 0.53 8.93
C SER A 3 10.31 1.29 7.81
N GLN A 4 9.98 2.57 7.68
CA GLN A 4 10.55 3.44 6.67
C GLN A 4 11.19 4.66 7.35
N CYS A 5 12.48 4.89 7.08
CA CYS A 5 13.22 6.04 7.57
C CYS A 5 13.51 7.01 6.44
N ILE A 6 12.63 8.00 6.22
CA ILE A 6 12.77 9.03 5.19
C ILE A 6 12.91 10.42 5.80
N LYS A 7 13.67 11.30 5.14
CA LYS A 7 13.81 12.73 5.51
C LYS A 7 13.02 13.61 4.54
N ARG A 8 11.69 13.46 4.48
CA ARG A 8 10.84 14.39 3.73
C ARG A 8 10.52 15.62 4.58
N TYR A 9 10.79 16.80 4.03
CA TYR A 9 10.31 18.06 4.57
C TYR A 9 9.29 18.65 3.61
N VAL A 10 8.12 18.99 4.14
CA VAL A 10 7.10 19.73 3.41
C VAL A 10 6.55 20.80 4.33
N LYS A 11 6.33 21.99 3.77
CA LYS A 11 5.71 23.10 4.48
C LYS A 11 4.43 23.47 3.76
N ALA A 12 3.32 23.48 4.50
CA ALA A 12 2.05 23.88 3.93
C ALA A 12 2.06 25.37 3.54
N ASN A 13 1.44 25.72 2.42
CA ASN A 13 1.19 27.08 1.98
C ASN A 13 -0.30 27.23 1.71
N ASN A 14 -1.10 27.52 2.74
CA ASN A 14 -2.53 27.75 2.57
C ASN A 14 -2.98 29.02 3.27
N LYS A 15 -4.09 29.59 2.78
CA LYS A 15 -4.64 30.88 3.23
C LYS A 15 -5.00 30.97 4.72
N TYR A 16 -5.06 29.85 5.43
CA TYR A 16 -5.36 29.83 6.86
C TYR A 16 -4.10 29.99 7.73
N LEU A 17 -2.91 29.95 7.14
CA LEU A 17 -1.63 30.14 7.83
C LEU A 17 -1.20 31.61 7.85
N LYS A 18 -0.55 32.03 8.94
CA LYS A 18 -0.08 33.42 9.13
C LYS A 18 0.99 33.84 8.13
N ASP A 19 1.75 32.88 7.61
CA ASP A 19 2.86 33.05 6.69
C ASP A 19 2.51 32.58 5.26
N PHE A 20 1.22 32.63 4.91
CA PHE A 20 0.76 32.34 3.55
C PHE A 20 1.42 33.27 2.52
N ASP A 21 1.95 32.66 1.46
CA ASP A 21 2.63 33.34 0.36
C ASP A 21 1.80 33.21 -0.92
N GLN A 22 1.15 34.31 -1.33
CA GLN A 22 0.31 34.38 -2.52
C GLN A 22 1.09 34.18 -3.83
N SER A 23 2.42 34.29 -3.81
CA SER A 23 3.26 34.03 -5.00
C SER A 23 3.48 32.54 -5.26
N LYS A 24 3.15 31.68 -4.29
CA LYS A 24 3.34 30.23 -4.37
C LYS A 24 2.00 29.50 -4.52
N PRO A 25 1.98 28.31 -5.15
CA PRO A 25 0.78 27.48 -5.20
C PRO A 25 0.24 27.18 -3.80
N GLU A 26 -1.09 27.13 -3.68
CA GLU A 26 -1.75 26.71 -2.44
C GLU A 26 -1.59 25.20 -2.23
N ASN A 27 -1.26 24.77 -1.00
CA ASN A 27 -1.21 23.37 -0.63
C ASN A 27 -1.56 23.15 0.86
N PHE A 28 -1.99 21.93 1.16
CA PHE A 28 -2.44 21.51 2.49
C PHE A 28 -1.70 20.25 2.92
N LEU A 29 -1.52 20.09 4.22
CA LEU A 29 -1.00 18.85 4.80
C LEU A 29 -2.18 18.05 5.36
N LEU A 30 -2.22 16.78 4.97
CA LEU A 30 -3.14 15.81 5.52
C LEU A 30 -2.39 14.96 6.55
N TYR A 31 -2.88 14.95 7.78
CA TYR A 31 -2.42 14.03 8.81
C TYR A 31 -3.52 13.00 9.05
N VAL A 32 -3.23 11.75 8.70
CA VAL A 32 -4.12 10.62 8.94
C VAL A 32 -3.45 9.69 9.94
N ASP A 33 -4.22 9.23 10.91
CA ASP A 33 -3.82 8.20 11.87
C ASP A 33 -4.91 7.14 11.94
N ALA A 34 -4.51 5.88 11.85
CA ALA A 34 -5.43 4.76 11.92
C ALA A 34 -5.68 4.39 13.38
N ASN A 35 -6.84 4.76 13.91
CA ASN A 35 -7.27 4.37 15.25
C ASN A 35 -7.34 2.84 15.38
N ASN A 36 -6.57 2.28 16.31
CA ASN A 36 -6.54 0.84 16.57
C ASN A 36 -6.23 -0.02 15.33
N LEU A 37 -5.21 0.36 14.55
CA LEU A 37 -4.81 -0.35 13.32
C LEU A 37 -4.69 -1.87 13.50
N TYR A 38 -4.01 -2.32 14.56
CA TYR A 38 -3.86 -3.76 14.83
C TYR A 38 -5.17 -4.43 15.19
N GLY A 39 -6.03 -3.79 16.01
CA GLY A 39 -7.33 -4.35 16.32
C GLY A 39 -8.23 -4.46 15.09
N TRP A 40 -8.20 -3.46 14.20
CA TRP A 40 -8.90 -3.53 12.92
C TRP A 40 -8.36 -4.67 12.04
N ALA A 41 -7.04 -4.80 11.92
CA ALA A 41 -6.40 -5.89 11.16
C ALA A 41 -6.71 -7.27 11.73
N LEU A 42 -6.75 -7.41 13.06
CA LEU A 42 -7.13 -8.66 13.75
C LEU A 42 -8.63 -8.97 13.66
N SER A 43 -9.44 -8.00 13.23
CA SER A 43 -10.87 -8.21 12.97
C SER A 43 -11.14 -8.68 11.53
N GLN A 44 -10.13 -8.73 10.66
CA GLN A 44 -10.27 -9.22 9.29
C GLN A 44 -10.24 -10.76 9.25
N ASN A 45 -10.58 -11.37 8.12
CA ASN A 45 -10.37 -12.80 7.92
C ASN A 45 -8.87 -13.11 7.94
N LEU A 46 -8.47 -13.97 8.88
CA LEU A 46 -7.08 -14.37 9.06
C LEU A 46 -6.91 -15.87 8.82
N PRO A 47 -5.81 -16.29 8.17
CA PRO A 47 -5.52 -17.70 8.01
C PRO A 47 -5.24 -18.34 9.38
N TYR A 48 -5.94 -19.43 9.70
CA TYR A 48 -5.81 -20.13 10.98
C TYR A 48 -5.55 -21.64 10.85
N ASN A 49 -5.79 -22.23 9.69
CA ASN A 49 -5.57 -23.65 9.41
C ASN A 49 -5.28 -23.89 7.92
N GLU A 50 -5.06 -25.17 7.56
CA GLU A 50 -4.94 -25.65 6.16
C GLU A 50 -3.89 -24.97 5.28
N ILE A 51 -2.85 -24.40 5.91
CA ILE A 51 -1.74 -23.78 5.21
C ILE A 51 -0.94 -24.85 4.47
N LYS A 52 -0.95 -24.79 3.15
CA LYS A 52 -0.29 -25.75 2.27
C LYS A 52 0.37 -25.05 1.08
N TRP A 53 1.46 -25.64 0.60
CA TRP A 53 2.06 -25.24 -0.67
C TRP A 53 1.19 -25.74 -1.82
N MET A 54 0.98 -24.89 -2.83
CA MET A 54 0.33 -25.25 -4.08
C MET A 54 1.36 -25.60 -5.15
N ASP A 55 1.01 -26.48 -6.08
CA ASP A 55 1.86 -26.72 -7.26
C ASP A 55 1.92 -25.41 -8.08
N PRO A 56 3.10 -24.86 -8.37
CA PRO A 56 3.23 -23.65 -9.18
C PRO A 56 2.59 -23.75 -10.57
N LYS A 57 2.34 -24.97 -11.06
CA LYS A 57 1.69 -25.23 -12.35
C LYS A 57 0.17 -25.32 -12.28
N THR A 58 -0.42 -25.15 -11.09
CA THR A 58 -1.89 -25.20 -10.92
C THR A 58 -2.58 -24.11 -11.72
N TYR A 59 -1.96 -22.93 -11.79
CA TYR A 59 -2.45 -21.77 -12.52
C TYR A 59 -1.30 -21.14 -13.31
N THR A 60 -1.64 -20.62 -14.48
CA THR A 60 -0.81 -19.72 -15.26
C THR A 60 -0.76 -18.33 -14.62
N THR A 61 0.23 -17.52 -14.99
CA THR A 61 0.34 -16.13 -14.53
C THR A 61 -0.92 -15.31 -14.82
N GLU A 62 -1.58 -15.58 -15.95
CA GLU A 62 -2.75 -14.82 -16.38
C GLU A 62 -3.99 -15.21 -15.58
N GLU A 63 -4.17 -16.49 -15.28
CA GLU A 63 -5.21 -16.95 -14.36
C GLU A 63 -5.00 -16.40 -12.95
N TRP A 64 -3.74 -16.30 -12.49
CA TRP A 64 -3.43 -15.67 -11.20
C TRP A 64 -3.77 -14.18 -11.20
N LYS A 65 -3.48 -13.43 -12.27
CA LYS A 65 -3.84 -12.01 -12.36
C LYS A 65 -5.35 -11.80 -12.28
N GLU A 66 -6.12 -12.59 -13.03
CA GLU A 66 -7.59 -12.54 -12.96
C GLU A 66 -8.08 -12.89 -11.55
N THR A 67 -7.59 -13.98 -10.98
CA THR A 67 -7.96 -14.43 -9.63
C THR A 67 -7.70 -13.35 -8.57
N ILE A 68 -6.49 -12.78 -8.53
CA ILE A 68 -6.11 -11.76 -7.52
C ILE A 68 -6.98 -10.51 -7.62
N LEU A 69 -7.33 -10.10 -8.84
CA LEU A 69 -8.16 -8.90 -9.07
C LEU A 69 -9.62 -9.10 -8.65
N GLU A 70 -10.08 -10.35 -8.55
CA GLU A 70 -11.44 -10.70 -8.14
C GLU A 70 -11.58 -10.98 -6.64
N LEU A 71 -10.47 -11.14 -5.90
CA LEU A 71 -10.51 -11.36 -4.46
C LEU A 71 -11.13 -10.17 -3.71
N THR A 72 -12.03 -10.49 -2.79
CA THR A 72 -12.76 -9.54 -1.95
C THR A 72 -12.19 -9.45 -0.54
N GLY A 73 -11.47 -10.49 -0.09
CA GLY A 73 -10.98 -10.64 1.27
C GLY A 73 -11.94 -11.43 2.19
N ASP A 74 -13.11 -11.81 1.66
CA ASP A 74 -14.13 -12.60 2.35
C ASP A 74 -14.15 -14.08 1.92
N GLU A 75 -13.16 -14.51 1.14
CA GLU A 75 -13.04 -15.89 0.69
C GLU A 75 -12.65 -16.84 1.83
N ASP A 76 -13.11 -18.10 1.73
CA ASP A 76 -12.74 -19.17 2.67
C ASP A 76 -11.23 -19.47 2.67
N TYR A 77 -10.53 -19.20 1.55
CA TYR A 77 -9.10 -19.43 1.40
C TYR A 77 -8.41 -18.20 0.80
N GLY A 78 -7.31 -17.79 1.43
CA GLY A 78 -6.40 -16.78 0.89
C GLY A 78 -5.15 -17.40 0.27
N TYR A 79 -4.41 -16.60 -0.49
CA TYR A 79 -3.19 -17.01 -1.19
C TYR A 79 -1.99 -16.16 -0.74
N ILE A 80 -0.84 -16.79 -0.56
CA ILE A 80 0.46 -16.12 -0.40
C ILE A 80 1.25 -16.43 -1.65
N LEU A 81 1.59 -15.39 -2.41
CA LEU A 81 2.27 -15.52 -3.69
C LEU A 81 3.66 -14.90 -3.63
N GLU A 82 4.66 -15.63 -4.10
CA GLU A 82 5.98 -15.11 -4.41
C GLU A 82 5.99 -14.74 -5.90
N VAL A 83 6.17 -13.45 -6.20
CA VAL A 83 6.06 -12.90 -7.56
C VAL A 83 7.16 -11.91 -7.84
N ASP A 84 7.59 -11.87 -9.10
CA ASP A 84 8.35 -10.75 -9.65
C ASP A 84 7.38 -9.69 -10.17
N LEU A 85 7.61 -8.43 -9.82
CA LEU A 85 6.79 -7.29 -10.25
C LEU A 85 7.63 -6.35 -11.11
N GLU A 86 7.08 -5.93 -12.25
CA GLU A 86 7.66 -4.85 -13.05
C GLU A 86 7.17 -3.50 -12.52
N TYR A 87 8.10 -2.63 -12.12
CA TYR A 87 7.78 -1.30 -11.60
C TYR A 87 8.16 -0.21 -12.60
N PRO A 88 7.19 0.57 -13.15
CA PRO A 88 7.45 1.53 -14.21
C PRO A 88 8.53 2.56 -13.86
N THR A 89 9.58 2.65 -14.69
CA THR A 89 10.74 3.52 -14.46
C THR A 89 10.38 5.00 -14.27
N ASN A 90 9.33 5.47 -14.96
CA ASN A 90 8.86 6.85 -14.85
C ASN A 90 8.28 7.19 -13.46
N LEU A 91 8.02 6.20 -12.61
CA LEU A 91 7.51 6.39 -11.24
C LEU A 91 8.62 6.41 -10.18
N HIS A 92 9.83 5.92 -10.51
CA HIS A 92 10.90 5.70 -9.54
C HIS A 92 11.26 6.99 -8.79
N GLU A 93 11.46 8.11 -9.49
CA GLU A 93 11.80 9.38 -8.84
C GLU A 93 10.70 9.92 -7.93
N ASN A 94 9.44 9.74 -8.30
CA ASN A 94 8.30 10.21 -7.52
C ASN A 94 8.08 9.35 -6.27
N HIS A 95 8.39 8.05 -6.38
CA HIS A 95 8.10 7.06 -5.37
C HIS A 95 9.31 6.60 -4.56
N LYS A 96 10.53 7.11 -4.83
CA LYS A 96 11.79 6.74 -4.14
C LYS A 96 11.78 6.78 -2.62
N ASP A 97 10.87 7.56 -2.03
CA ASP A 97 10.68 7.62 -0.57
C ASP A 97 9.41 6.89 -0.13
N LEU A 98 8.90 5.92 -0.88
CA LEU A 98 7.84 4.98 -0.47
C LEU A 98 8.48 3.63 -0.16
N PRO A 99 7.93 2.85 0.79
CA PRO A 99 8.61 1.66 1.30
C PRO A 99 8.63 0.46 0.35
N LEU A 100 8.02 0.61 -0.83
CA LEU A 100 7.78 -0.44 -1.82
C LEU A 100 8.38 -0.10 -3.20
N ALA A 101 9.20 0.96 -3.28
CA ALA A 101 9.83 1.46 -4.50
C ALA A 101 11.35 1.53 -4.36
#